data_AF-A0A945J4Y4-F1
#
_entry.id   AF-A0A945J4Y4-F1
#
_cell.length_a   1.000
_cell.length_b   1.000
_cell.length_c   1.000
_cell.angle_alpha   90.00
_cell.angle_beta   90.00
_cell.angle_gamma   90.00
#
_symmetry.space_group_name_H-M   'P 1'
#
loop_
_entity.id
_entity.type
_entity.pdbx_description
1 polymer ?
#
loop_
_entity_poly.entity_id
_entity_poly.type
_entity_poly.pdbx_seq_one_letter_code
_entity_poly.pdbx_strand_id
1 'polypeptide(L)'
;MNDDESKNSARLDDFFIMFDAVEDDIDELLSDENEEPVEIGGYECLLITFSNLRLYCKNHGIPLEQIGDQYKELTQSQAASESEKTTANEDLNKHDEVVNFCKLLERIEDSYAALEKRHETSGEVFDEWTCVLIMYTHLRNYCAKEKVDFDSLQEEITQLHSDMEKNSSS
;
A
#
# COMPACT_ATOMS: atom_id res chain seq x y z
N MET A 1 19.75 16.46 -19.33
CA MET A 1 18.48 15.74 -19.27
C MET A 1 18.58 14.73 -18.12
N ASN A 2 19.07 15.16 -16.96
CA ASN A 2 19.72 14.24 -15.99
C ASN A 2 19.23 14.43 -14.54
N ASP A 3 18.58 15.56 -14.23
CA ASP A 3 18.17 15.84 -12.85
C ASP A 3 16.80 15.25 -12.51
N ASP A 4 15.89 15.15 -13.47
CA ASP A 4 14.52 14.64 -13.23
C ASP A 4 14.48 13.10 -13.20
N GLU A 5 15.24 12.43 -14.08
CA GLU A 5 15.41 10.96 -14.03
C GLU A 5 16.14 10.52 -12.75
N SER A 6 17.19 11.25 -12.34
CA SER A 6 17.93 10.96 -11.10
C SER A 6 17.07 11.16 -9.85
N LYS A 7 16.17 12.15 -9.83
CA LYS A 7 15.22 12.35 -8.73
C LYS A 7 14.16 11.26 -8.70
N ASN A 8 13.67 10.83 -9.87
CA ASN A 8 12.70 9.74 -9.96
C ASN A 8 13.29 8.43 -9.43
N SER A 9 14.52 8.10 -9.82
CA SER A 9 15.22 6.90 -9.31
C SER A 9 15.34 6.93 -7.79
N ALA A 10 15.82 8.03 -7.20
CA ALA A 10 15.96 8.12 -5.75
C ALA A 10 14.63 7.98 -5.00
N ARG A 11 13.55 8.54 -5.55
CA ARG A 11 12.20 8.41 -4.98
C ARG A 11 11.66 7.00 -5.09
N LEU A 12 11.92 6.31 -6.20
CA LEU A 12 11.55 4.90 -6.35
C LEU A 12 12.34 4.04 -5.36
N ASP A 13 13.64 4.28 -5.20
CA ASP A 13 14.46 3.59 -4.21
C ASP A 13 13.88 3.78 -2.80
N ASP A 14 13.57 5.02 -2.40
CA ASP A 14 12.96 5.32 -1.10
C ASP A 14 11.58 4.65 -0.94
N PHE A 15 10.77 4.60 -2.01
CA PHE A 15 9.48 3.93 -2.01
C PHE A 15 9.60 2.42 -1.78
N PHE A 16 10.51 1.75 -2.49
CA PHE A 16 10.71 0.32 -2.34
C PHE A 16 11.33 -0.03 -1.00
N ILE A 17 12.22 0.80 -0.45
CA ILE A 17 12.69 0.65 0.93
C ILE A 17 11.53 0.69 1.93
N MET A 18 10.55 1.58 1.73
CA MET A 18 9.36 1.62 2.59
C MET A 18 8.46 0.39 2.39
N PHE A 19 8.32 -0.08 1.16
CA PHE A 19 7.54 -1.29 0.87
C PHE A 19 8.16 -2.53 1.51
N ASP A 20 9.47 -2.74 1.36
CA ASP A 20 10.20 -3.84 1.98
C ASP A 20 10.11 -3.77 3.51
N ALA A 21 10.22 -2.56 4.09
CA ALA A 21 10.09 -2.37 5.54
C ALA A 21 8.71 -2.78 6.08
N VAL A 22 7.64 -2.65 5.30
CA VAL A 22 6.31 -3.13 5.70
C VAL A 22 6.29 -4.65 5.81
N GLU A 23 6.94 -5.35 4.87
CA GLU A 23 7.05 -6.81 4.91
C GLU A 23 7.87 -7.26 6.11
N ASP A 24 9.02 -6.63 6.33
CA ASP A 24 9.88 -6.88 7.50
C ASP A 24 9.15 -6.64 8.83
N ASP A 25 8.40 -5.52 8.95
CA ASP A 25 7.61 -5.20 10.16
C ASP A 25 6.56 -6.29 10.45
N ILE A 26 5.89 -6.81 9.42
CA ILE A 26 4.88 -7.87 9.56
C ILE A 26 5.55 -9.19 9.95
N ASP A 27 6.65 -9.55 9.31
CA ASP A 27 7.39 -10.78 9.60
C ASP A 27 7.97 -10.79 11.02
N GLU A 28 8.48 -9.64 11.49
CA GLU A 28 8.97 -9.50 12.87
C GLU A 28 7.85 -9.75 13.89
N LEU A 29 6.65 -9.22 13.64
CA LEU A 29 5.49 -9.41 14.51
C LEU A 29 4.99 -10.87 14.53
N LEU A 30 5.17 -11.60 13.42
CA LEU A 30 4.82 -13.01 13.29
C LEU A 30 5.89 -13.97 13.83
N SER A 31 7.09 -13.48 14.12
CA SER A 31 8.19 -14.32 14.56
C SER A 31 7.90 -15.01 15.91
N ASP A 32 8.11 -16.33 15.95
CA ASP A 32 8.06 -17.15 17.17
C ASP A 32 9.13 -16.75 18.20
N GLU A 33 10.07 -15.87 17.84
CA GLU A 33 11.11 -15.34 18.73
C GLU A 33 10.61 -14.25 19.70
N ASN A 34 9.38 -13.76 19.52
CA ASN A 34 8.77 -12.78 20.42
C ASN A 34 8.46 -13.39 21.79
N GLU A 35 8.91 -12.73 22.89
CA GLU A 35 8.71 -13.20 24.26
C GLU A 35 7.22 -13.35 24.63
N GLU A 36 6.35 -12.56 24.00
CA GLU A 36 4.90 -12.72 24.00
C GLU A 36 4.39 -12.76 22.55
N PRO A 37 3.58 -13.76 22.16
CA PRO A 37 3.03 -13.81 20.81
C PRO A 37 2.10 -12.62 20.61
N VAL A 38 2.47 -11.71 19.71
CA VAL A 38 1.61 -10.62 19.29
C VAL A 38 0.59 -11.21 18.32
N GLU A 39 -0.66 -11.35 18.76
CA GLU A 39 -1.75 -11.78 17.90
C GLU A 39 -2.14 -10.61 16.99
N ILE A 40 -1.51 -10.54 15.81
CA ILE A 40 -1.90 -9.61 14.74
C ILE A 40 -2.88 -10.29 13.77
N GLY A 41 -3.88 -9.55 13.32
CA GLY A 41 -4.82 -9.94 12.27
C GLY A 41 -4.62 -9.13 10.99
N GLY A 42 -5.53 -9.31 10.03
CA GLY A 42 -5.45 -8.58 8.76
C GLY A 42 -5.68 -7.08 8.90
N TYR A 43 -6.38 -6.66 9.96
CA TYR A 43 -6.59 -5.24 10.28
C TYR A 43 -5.30 -4.57 10.75
N GLU A 44 -4.53 -5.21 11.63
CA GLU A 44 -3.24 -4.71 12.08
C GLU A 44 -2.25 -4.58 10.91
N CYS A 45 -2.23 -5.55 10.00
CA CYS A 45 -1.40 -5.44 8.78
C CYS A 45 -1.80 -4.25 7.90
N LEU A 46 -3.11 -4.01 7.73
CA LEU A 46 -3.63 -2.83 7.02
C LEU A 46 -3.20 -1.53 7.71
N LEU A 47 -3.27 -1.49 9.04
CA LEU A 47 -2.90 -0.33 9.84
C LEU A 47 -1.41 -0.02 9.72
N ILE A 48 -0.52 -1.01 9.82
CA ILE A 48 0.93 -0.87 9.62
C ILE A 48 1.21 -0.33 8.20
N THR A 49 0.63 -0.99 7.20
CA THR A 49 0.90 -0.69 5.79
C THR A 49 0.42 0.70 5.39
N PHE A 50 -0.81 1.08 5.76
CA PHE A 50 -1.30 2.44 5.49
C PHE A 50 -0.59 3.51 6.31
N SER A 51 -0.12 3.20 7.52
CA SER A 51 0.69 4.12 8.33
C SER A 51 2.01 4.43 7.65
N ASN A 52 2.73 3.39 7.20
CA ASN A 52 3.97 3.52 6.43
C ASN A 52 3.75 4.28 5.11
N LEU A 53 2.72 3.92 4.33
CA LEU A 53 2.38 4.63 3.09
C LEU A 53 2.03 6.11 3.33
N ARG A 54 1.28 6.41 4.39
CA ARG A 54 0.92 7.80 4.76
C ARG A 54 2.14 8.60 5.17
N LEU A 55 3.03 8.01 5.98
CA LEU A 55 4.27 8.65 6.41
C LEU A 55 5.17 8.91 5.21
N TYR A 56 5.32 7.94 4.32
CA TYR A 56 6.01 8.09 3.03
C TYR A 56 5.46 9.27 2.24
N CYS A 57 4.15 9.28 1.97
CA CYS A 57 3.50 10.35 1.21
C CYS A 57 3.73 11.73 1.85
N LYS A 58 3.64 11.82 3.19
CA LYS A 58 3.92 13.06 3.93
C LYS A 58 5.38 13.53 3.73
N ASN A 59 6.35 12.62 3.82
CA ASN A 59 7.77 12.93 3.71
C ASN A 59 8.17 13.35 2.28
N HIS A 60 7.52 12.76 1.28
CA HIS A 60 7.79 13.03 -0.14
C HIS A 60 6.89 14.10 -0.75
N GLY A 61 5.98 14.69 0.03
CA GLY A 61 5.08 15.74 -0.41
C GLY A 61 4.00 15.27 -1.38
N ILE A 62 3.63 13.99 -1.34
CA ILE A 62 2.55 13.38 -2.12
C ILE A 62 1.23 13.59 -1.38
N PRO A 63 0.26 14.33 -1.95
CA PRO A 63 -1.02 14.54 -1.29
C PRO A 63 -1.88 13.28 -1.40
N LEU A 64 -2.10 12.59 -0.27
CA LEU A 64 -2.91 11.37 -0.23
C LEU A 64 -4.34 11.59 -0.76
N GLU A 65 -4.87 12.80 -0.62
CA GLU A 65 -6.17 13.21 -1.19
C GLU A 65 -6.20 13.06 -2.72
N GLN A 66 -5.12 13.44 -3.40
CA GLN A 66 -5.02 13.33 -4.85
C GLN A 66 -4.94 11.86 -5.31
N ILE A 67 -4.23 11.02 -4.56
CA ILE A 67 -4.22 9.56 -4.78
C ILE A 67 -5.64 8.99 -4.59
N GLY A 68 -6.33 9.43 -3.54
CA GLY A 68 -7.71 9.04 -3.27
C GLY A 68 -8.69 9.46 -4.36
N ASP A 69 -8.50 10.64 -4.97
CA ASP A 69 -9.33 11.09 -6.09
C ASP A 69 -9.03 10.31 -7.38
N GLN A 70 -7.76 10.04 -7.69
CA GLN A 70 -7.41 9.18 -8.83
C GLN A 70 -7.96 7.75 -8.68
N TYR A 71 -7.92 7.19 -7.47
CA TYR A 71 -8.56 5.90 -7.18
C TYR A 71 -10.07 5.92 -7.49
N LYS A 72 -10.78 6.99 -7.10
CA LYS A 72 -12.23 7.14 -7.41
C LYS A 72 -12.46 7.22 -8.92
N GLU A 73 -11.63 7.96 -9.65
CA GLU A 73 -11.73 8.05 -11.10
C GLU A 73 -11.50 6.70 -11.79
N LEU A 74 -10.48 5.95 -11.36
CA LEU A 74 -10.18 4.61 -11.86
C LEU A 74 -11.35 3.64 -11.63
N THR A 75 -11.86 3.59 -10.40
CA THR A 75 -12.98 2.70 -10.04
C THR A 75 -14.27 3.07 -10.77
N GLN A 76 -14.56 4.36 -10.94
CA GLN A 76 -15.70 4.84 -11.74
C GLN A 76 -15.54 4.48 -13.23
N SER A 77 -14.34 4.63 -13.79
CA SER A 77 -14.05 4.26 -15.17
C SER A 77 -14.21 2.74 -15.38
N GLN A 78 -13.72 1.93 -14.45
CA GLN A 78 -13.85 0.47 -14.50
C GLN A 78 -15.31 0.01 -14.41
N ALA A 79 -16.11 0.65 -13.54
CA ALA A 79 -17.54 0.40 -13.43
C ALA A 79 -18.32 0.85 -14.69
N ALA A 80 -17.87 1.92 -15.35
CA ALA A 80 -18.46 2.37 -16.62
C ALA A 80 -18.10 1.46 -17.81
N SER A 81 -16.98 0.72 -17.72
CA SER A 81 -16.46 -0.16 -18.77
C SER A 81 -16.82 -1.65 -18.59
N GLU A 82 -17.82 -2.00 -17.78
CA GLU A 82 -18.17 -3.40 -17.46
C GLU A 82 -18.33 -4.31 -18.70
N SER A 83 -17.21 -4.93 -19.10
CA SER A 83 -17.09 -6.11 -19.95
C SER A 83 -15.82 -6.92 -19.67
N GLU A 84 -14.82 -6.40 -18.96
CA GLU A 84 -13.63 -7.19 -18.59
C GLU A 84 -13.50 -7.32 -17.07
N LYS A 85 -14.20 -8.34 -16.56
CA LYS A 85 -13.90 -8.96 -15.27
C LYS A 85 -12.42 -9.35 -15.23
N THR A 86 -11.65 -8.68 -14.40
CA THR A 86 -10.48 -9.28 -13.75
C THR A 86 -10.53 -9.02 -12.25
N THR A 87 -11.63 -9.40 -11.61
CA THR A 87 -11.51 -9.91 -10.25
C THR A 87 -10.90 -11.30 -10.40
N ALA A 88 -9.58 -11.41 -10.30
CA ALA A 88 -8.96 -12.62 -9.78
C ALA A 88 -9.50 -12.78 -8.36
N ASN A 89 -10.70 -13.34 -8.27
CA ASN A 89 -11.39 -13.61 -7.03
C ASN A 89 -10.74 -14.88 -6.50
N GLU A 90 -9.52 -14.75 -6.02
CA GLU A 90 -8.89 -15.82 -5.27
C GLU A 90 -9.70 -16.02 -3.99
N ASP A 91 -9.99 -17.29 -3.72
CA ASP A 91 -10.49 -17.77 -2.45
C ASP A 91 -9.47 -17.40 -1.37
N LEU A 92 -9.65 -16.24 -0.76
CA LEU A 92 -8.96 -15.89 0.47
C LEU A 92 -9.34 -16.93 1.52
N ASN A 93 -8.33 -17.39 2.25
CA ASN A 93 -8.55 -18.34 3.32
C ASN A 93 -9.30 -17.62 4.44
N LYS A 94 -10.58 -17.94 4.64
CA LYS A 94 -11.42 -17.31 5.68
C LYS A 94 -10.88 -17.48 7.10
N HIS A 95 -9.87 -18.32 7.30
CA HIS A 95 -9.29 -18.62 8.60
C HIS A 95 -7.90 -18.05 8.82
N ASP A 96 -7.35 -17.29 7.85
CA ASP A 96 -5.97 -16.79 7.94
C ASP A 96 -5.85 -15.40 7.31
N GLU A 97 -6.24 -14.38 8.09
CA GLU A 97 -6.29 -12.98 7.65
C GLU A 97 -4.90 -12.43 7.31
N VAL A 98 -3.87 -12.87 8.04
CA VAL A 98 -2.49 -12.43 7.81
C VAL A 98 -1.93 -13.06 6.54
N VAL A 99 -2.13 -14.36 6.32
CA VAL A 99 -1.73 -14.98 5.03
C VAL A 99 -2.44 -14.35 3.84
N ASN A 100 -3.71 -13.95 4.01
CA ASN A 100 -4.43 -13.22 2.95
C ASN A 100 -3.83 -11.84 2.69
N PHE A 101 -3.30 -11.20 3.72
CA PHE A 101 -2.60 -9.93 3.60
C PHE A 101 -1.21 -10.09 2.95
N CYS A 102 -0.41 -11.10 3.31
CA CYS A 102 0.86 -11.37 2.63
C CYS A 102 0.65 -11.60 1.13
N LYS A 103 -0.38 -12.35 0.74
CA LYS A 103 -0.78 -12.51 -0.68
C LYS A 103 -1.20 -11.20 -1.35
N LEU A 104 -1.69 -10.21 -0.60
CA LEU A 104 -1.97 -8.89 -1.13
C LEU A 104 -0.66 -8.17 -1.47
N LEU A 105 0.35 -8.25 -0.60
CA LEU A 105 1.67 -7.66 -0.84
C LEU A 105 2.35 -8.29 -2.07
N GLU A 106 2.36 -9.63 -2.17
CA GLU A 106 2.86 -10.35 -3.36
C GLU A 106 2.21 -9.85 -4.67
N ARG A 107 0.89 -9.58 -4.66
CA ARG A 107 0.19 -9.04 -5.84
C ARG A 107 0.54 -7.59 -6.16
N ILE A 108 0.86 -6.81 -5.14
CA ILE A 108 1.34 -5.44 -5.31
C ILE A 108 2.73 -5.49 -5.97
N GLU A 109 3.63 -6.36 -5.51
CA GLU A 109 4.93 -6.60 -6.14
C GLU A 109 4.80 -7.06 -7.59
N ASP A 110 3.93 -8.05 -7.87
CA ASP A 110 3.63 -8.50 -9.23
C ASP A 110 3.16 -7.34 -10.12
N SER A 111 2.39 -6.39 -9.55
CA SER A 111 1.92 -5.21 -10.27
C SER A 111 3.06 -4.25 -10.61
N TYR A 112 4.03 -4.09 -9.71
CA TYR A 112 5.24 -3.31 -9.97
C TYR A 112 6.12 -3.97 -11.03
N ALA A 113 6.36 -5.27 -10.94
CA ALA A 113 7.12 -6.00 -11.95
C ALA A 113 6.46 -5.92 -13.33
N ALA A 114 5.12 -6.00 -13.38
CA ALA A 114 4.37 -5.79 -14.60
C ALA A 114 4.48 -4.35 -15.14
N LEU A 115 4.48 -3.34 -14.26
CA LEU A 115 4.66 -1.94 -14.64
C LEU A 115 6.07 -1.68 -15.18
N GLU A 116 7.11 -2.17 -14.50
CA GLU A 116 8.52 -2.06 -14.92
C GLU A 116 8.71 -2.65 -16.33
N LYS A 117 8.21 -3.87 -16.54
CA LYS A 117 8.26 -4.50 -17.86
C LYS A 117 7.52 -3.71 -18.94
N ARG A 118 6.40 -3.06 -18.61
CA ARG A 118 5.70 -2.18 -19.56
C ARG A 118 6.50 -0.91 -19.82
N HIS A 119 7.11 -0.31 -18.80
CA HIS A 119 8.01 0.82 -18.99
C HIS A 119 9.13 0.52 -19.99
N GLU A 120 9.79 -0.65 -19.86
CA GLU A 120 10.83 -1.08 -20.79
C GLU A 120 10.33 -1.31 -22.22
N THR A 121 9.08 -1.74 -22.39
CA THR A 121 8.56 -2.22 -23.69
C THR A 121 7.68 -1.21 -24.42
N SER A 122 6.89 -0.42 -23.71
CA SER A 122 5.93 0.55 -24.26
C SER A 122 6.28 2.01 -23.93
N GLY A 123 7.27 2.25 -23.06
CA GLY A 123 7.61 3.59 -22.58
C GLY A 123 6.55 4.17 -21.62
N GLU A 124 5.72 3.31 -21.02
CA GLU A 124 4.82 3.70 -19.92
C GLU A 124 5.63 4.31 -18.77
N VAL A 125 5.06 5.27 -18.04
CA VAL A 125 5.80 5.96 -16.97
C VAL A 125 5.93 5.02 -15.77
N PHE A 126 7.18 4.77 -15.37
CA PHE A 126 7.53 4.12 -14.11
C PHE A 126 8.03 5.18 -13.15
N ASP A 127 7.15 5.66 -12.28
CA ASP A 127 7.46 6.69 -11.30
C ASP A 127 6.83 6.38 -9.94
N GLU A 128 7.35 7.08 -8.93
CA GLU A 128 6.89 7.01 -7.54
C GLU A 128 5.37 7.17 -7.42
N TRP A 129 4.80 8.11 -8.18
CA TRP A 129 3.37 8.37 -8.15
C TRP A 129 2.55 7.15 -8.55
N THR A 130 2.95 6.50 -9.65
CA THR A 130 2.27 5.32 -10.17
C THR A 130 2.38 4.14 -9.19
N CYS A 131 3.55 3.97 -8.57
CA CYS A 131 3.74 2.93 -7.54
C CYS A 131 2.86 3.17 -6.30
N VAL A 132 2.82 4.41 -5.78
CA VAL A 132 1.93 4.79 -4.67
C VAL A 132 0.46 4.53 -5.02
N LEU A 133 0.03 4.88 -6.23
CA LEU A 133 -1.34 4.66 -6.69
C LEU A 133 -1.68 3.16 -6.78
N ILE A 134 -0.76 2.33 -7.27
CA ILE A 134 -0.92 0.86 -7.33
C ILE A 134 -1.11 0.30 -5.91
N MET A 135 -0.19 0.61 -4.99
CA MET A 135 -0.26 0.16 -3.59
C MET A 135 -1.58 0.56 -2.95
N TYR A 136 -1.93 1.85 -3.06
CA TYR A 136 -3.16 2.41 -2.50
C TYR A 136 -4.40 1.72 -3.07
N THR A 137 -4.43 1.48 -4.38
CA THR A 137 -5.58 0.84 -5.04
C THR A 137 -5.79 -0.59 -4.54
N HIS A 138 -4.72 -1.37 -4.43
CA HIS A 138 -4.79 -2.74 -3.90
C HIS A 138 -5.27 -2.76 -2.46
N LEU A 139 -4.70 -1.91 -1.60
CA LEU A 139 -5.11 -1.80 -0.20
C LEU A 139 -6.57 -1.36 -0.04
N ARG A 140 -7.01 -0.35 -0.80
CA ARG A 140 -8.42 0.10 -0.79
C ARG A 140 -9.38 -1.00 -1.23
N ASN A 141 -9.02 -1.74 -2.27
CA ASN A 141 -9.82 -2.86 -2.75
C ASN A 141 -9.85 -4.01 -1.71
N TYR A 142 -8.74 -4.23 -1.01
CA TYR A 142 -8.69 -5.18 0.10
C TYR A 142 -9.59 -4.76 1.26
N CYS A 143 -9.57 -3.48 1.68
CA CYS A 143 -10.52 -2.96 2.68
C CYS A 143 -11.97 -3.21 2.27
N ALA A 144 -12.33 -2.95 1.01
CA ALA A 144 -13.67 -3.19 0.50
C ALA A 144 -14.05 -4.69 0.53
N LYS A 145 -13.10 -5.58 0.21
CA LYS A 145 -13.30 -7.03 0.22
C LYS A 145 -13.50 -7.58 1.64
N GLU A 146 -12.66 -7.15 2.58
CA GLU A 146 -12.71 -7.54 3.99
C GLU A 146 -13.74 -6.74 4.81
N LYS A 147 -14.45 -5.79 4.17
CA LYS A 147 -15.45 -4.91 4.79
C LYS A 147 -14.87 -4.06 5.93
N VAL A 148 -13.60 -3.70 5.82
CA VAL A 148 -12.95 -2.74 6.69
C VAL A 148 -13.44 -1.34 6.35
N ASP A 149 -13.87 -0.59 7.36
CA ASP A 149 -14.23 0.82 7.21
C ASP A 149 -12.96 1.64 7.03
N PHE A 150 -12.71 2.07 5.79
CA PHE A 150 -11.53 2.82 5.43
C PHE A 150 -11.48 4.20 6.12
N ASP A 151 -12.61 4.86 6.34
CA ASP A 151 -12.61 6.19 6.95
C ASP A 151 -12.22 6.08 8.43
N SER A 152 -12.75 5.07 9.13
CA SER A 152 -12.37 4.74 10.51
C SER A 152 -10.87 4.38 10.61
N LEU A 153 -10.36 3.55 9.69
CA LEU A 153 -8.94 3.20 9.62
C LEU A 153 -8.04 4.43 9.45
N GLN A 154 -8.42 5.36 8.56
CA GLN A 154 -7.65 6.61 8.36
C GLN A 154 -7.67 7.53 9.59
N GLU A 155 -8.78 7.56 10.32
CA GLU A 155 -8.89 8.34 11.57
C GLU A 155 -7.97 7.76 12.65
N GLU A 156 -7.95 6.43 12.82
CA GLU A 156 -7.05 5.73 13.74
C GLU A 156 -5.58 6.01 13.42
N ILE A 157 -5.17 5.88 12.16
CA ILE A 157 -3.80 6.18 11.71
C ILE A 157 -3.45 7.65 11.96
N THR A 158 -4.40 8.55 11.74
CA THR A 158 -4.21 9.99 12.00
C THR A 158 -3.96 10.25 13.47
N GLN A 159 -4.74 9.61 14.35
CA GLN A 159 -4.59 9.73 15.79
C GLN A 159 -3.25 9.15 16.26
N LEU A 160 -2.87 7.96 15.80
CA LEU A 160 -1.59 7.32 16.12
C LEU A 160 -0.40 8.22 15.78
N HIS A 161 -0.35 8.74 14.55
CA HIS A 161 0.74 9.63 14.15
C HIS A 161 0.76 10.92 14.98
N SER A 162 -0.40 11.48 15.31
CA SER A 162 -0.48 12.69 16.16
C SER A 162 0.07 12.44 17.56
N ASP A 163 -0.19 11.26 18.14
CA ASP A 163 0.29 10.92 19.47
C ASP A 163 1.80 10.63 19.48
N MET A 164 2.34 10.01 18.43
CA MET A 164 3.78 9.85 18.24
C MET A 164 4.51 11.20 18.11
N GLU A 165 3.92 12.16 17.41
CA GLU A 165 4.47 13.52 17.29
C GLU A 165 4.50 14.26 18.64
N LYS A 166 3.44 14.12 19.46
CA LYS A 166 3.41 14.70 20.81
C LYS A 166 4.46 14.07 21.73
N ASN A 167 4.63 12.75 21.65
CA ASN A 167 5.56 12.00 22.48
C ASN A 167 7.03 12.20 22.09
N SER A 168 7.32 12.44 20.81
CA SER A 168 8.68 12.78 20.34
C SER A 168 9.09 14.24 20.61
N SER A 169 8.13 15.09 20.99
CA SER A 169 8.33 16.52 21.32
C SER A 169 8.54 16.80 22.82
N SER A 170 8.68 15.75 23.64
CA SER A 170 8.88 15.82 25.12
C SER A 170 10.30 15.43 25.51
#